data_AF-A0A1J3HR27-F1
#
_entry.id   AF-A0A1J3HR27-F1
#
_cell.length_a   1.000
_cell.length_b   1.000
_cell.length_c   1.000
_cell.angle_alpha   90.00
_cell.angle_beta   90.00
_cell.angle_gamma   90.00
#
_symmetry.space_group_name_H-M   'P 1'
#
loop_
_entity.id
_entity.type
_entity.pdbx_description
1 polymer ?
#
loop_
_entity_poly.entity_id
_entity_poly.type
_entity_poly.pdbx_seq_one_letter_code
_entity_poly.pdbx_strand_id
1 'polypeptide(L)'
;GEYGLRNKREVHRVSFALSKIRSVARTLMTLPEKDPKRIFEGTALLRRLTRIGILGESEQKLDYILGLTVEKFLDRRLQTRVFQSGLALSI
;
A
#
# COMPACT_ATOMS: atom_id res chain seq x y z
N GLY A 1 -18.86 2.78 -11.04
CA GLY A 1 -18.04 2.53 -9.83
C GLY A 1 -16.81 3.39 -9.93
N GLU A 2 -16.33 3.93 -8.81
CA GLU A 2 -15.31 5.00 -8.79
C GLU A 2 -13.98 4.63 -9.48
N TYR A 3 -13.58 3.36 -9.42
CA TYR A 3 -12.28 2.89 -9.93
C TYR A 3 -12.34 2.05 -11.22
N GLY A 4 -13.47 2.04 -11.94
CA GLY A 4 -13.57 1.35 -13.24
C GLY A 4 -13.26 -0.16 -13.22
N LEU A 5 -13.60 -0.85 -12.11
CA LEU A 5 -13.26 -2.26 -11.91
C LEU A 5 -14.18 -3.20 -12.69
N ARG A 6 -13.61 -4.22 -13.34
CA ARG A 6 -14.38 -5.21 -14.12
C ARG A 6 -15.11 -6.23 -13.24
N ASN A 7 -14.50 -6.64 -12.13
CA ASN A 7 -15.06 -7.67 -11.25
C ASN A 7 -14.64 -7.49 -9.78
N LYS A 8 -15.35 -8.18 -8.86
CA LYS A 8 -15.01 -8.20 -7.42
C LYS A 8 -13.66 -8.87 -7.13
N ARG A 9 -13.17 -9.74 -8.03
CA ARG A 9 -11.87 -10.40 -7.88
C ARG A 9 -10.71 -9.40 -7.88
N GLU A 10 -10.83 -8.29 -8.60
CA GLU A 10 -9.83 -7.21 -8.56
C GLU A 10 -9.73 -6.58 -7.16
N VAL A 11 -10.86 -6.32 -6.51
CA VAL A 11 -10.90 -5.84 -5.12
C VAL A 11 -10.28 -6.87 -4.18
N HIS A 12 -10.66 -8.14 -4.32
CA HIS A 12 -10.15 -9.20 -3.45
C HIS A 12 -8.63 -9.38 -3.58
N ARG A 13 -8.07 -9.23 -4.79
CA ARG A 13 -6.64 -9.30 -5.03
C ARG A 13 -5.88 -8.20 -4.26
N VAL A 14 -6.39 -6.97 -4.31
CA VAL A 14 -5.78 -5.84 -3.58
C VAL A 14 -5.96 -6.01 -2.08
N SER A 15 -7.13 -6.42 -1.62
CA SER A 15 -7.41 -6.69 -0.21
C SER A 15 -6.49 -7.79 0.36
N PHE A 16 -6.24 -8.85 -0.41
CA PHE A 16 -5.30 -9.91 -0.03
C PHE A 16 -3.85 -9.39 0.06
N ALA A 17 -3.41 -8.60 -0.92
CA ALA A 17 -2.08 -7.99 -0.90
C ALA A 17 -1.90 -7.05 0.32
N LEU A 18 -2.91 -6.22 0.61
CA LEU A 18 -2.94 -5.36 1.79
C LEU A 18 -2.87 -6.18 3.08
N SER A 19 -3.63 -7.28 3.16
CA SER A 19 -3.63 -8.19 4.31
C SER A 19 -2.26 -8.81 4.56
N LYS A 20 -1.54 -9.22 3.49
CA LYS A 20 -0.18 -9.74 3.58
C LYS A 20 0.82 -8.68 4.05
N ILE A 21 0.67 -7.44 3.60
CA ILE A 21 1.52 -6.32 4.04
C ILE A 21 1.28 -6.04 5.53
N ARG A 22 0.01 -6.00 5.95
CA ARG A 22 -0.38 -5.79 7.35
C ARG A 22 0.06 -6.92 8.27
N SER A 23 0.05 -8.17 7.82
CA SER A 23 0.54 -9.29 8.64
C SER A 23 2.03 -9.16 8.92
N VAL A 24 2.83 -8.79 7.91
CA VAL A 24 4.27 -8.54 8.07
C VAL A 24 4.52 -7.35 8.99
N ALA A 25 3.78 -6.25 8.82
CA ALA A 25 3.91 -5.10 9.71
C ALA A 25 3.61 -5.47 11.18
N ARG A 26 2.56 -6.25 11.43
CA ARG A 26 2.24 -6.73 12.80
C ARG A 26 3.35 -7.57 13.40
N THR A 27 3.94 -8.50 12.64
CA THR A 27 5.05 -9.32 13.16
C THR A 27 6.31 -8.51 13.43
N LEU A 28 6.57 -7.46 12.64
CA LEU A 28 7.71 -6.57 12.88
C LEU A 28 7.48 -5.65 14.09
N MET A 29 6.22 -5.27 14.36
CA MET A 29 5.88 -4.45 15.52
C MET A 29 6.07 -5.16 16.86
N THR A 30 5.92 -6.49 16.90
CA THR A 30 6.13 -7.26 18.14
C THR A 30 7.60 -7.42 18.52
N LEU A 31 8.52 -7.22 17.57
CA LEU A 31 9.96 -7.29 17.81
C LEU A 31 10.47 -5.99 18.46
N PRO A 32 11.53 -6.03 19.27
CA PRO A 32 12.11 -4.83 19.86
C PRO A 32 12.69 -3.90 18.79
N GLU A 33 12.70 -2.59 19.06
CA GLU A 33 13.08 -1.56 18.08
C GLU A 33 14.50 -1.71 17.53
N LYS A 34 15.42 -2.24 18.35
CA LYS A 34 16.82 -2.46 17.99
C LYS A 34 17.10 -3.82 17.36
N ASP A 35 16.08 -4.65 17.15
CA ASP A 35 16.25 -5.95 16.50
C ASP A 35 16.71 -5.78 15.05
N PRO A 36 17.78 -6.46 14.61
CA PRO A 36 18.30 -6.33 13.25
C PRO A 36 17.27 -6.71 12.18
N LYS A 37 16.38 -7.69 12.45
CA LYS A 37 15.31 -8.06 11.53
C LYS A 37 14.30 -6.93 11.38
N ARG A 38 13.91 -6.29 12.48
CA ARG A 38 12.96 -5.16 12.45
C ARG A 38 13.52 -3.99 11.66
N ILE A 39 14.78 -3.64 11.86
CA ILE A 39 15.44 -2.54 11.16
C ILE A 39 15.52 -2.85 9.66
N PHE A 40 15.99 -4.04 9.29
CA PHE A 40 16.19 -4.39 7.89
C PHE A 40 14.85 -4.57 7.14
N GLU A 41 13.97 -5.44 7.64
CA GLU A 41 12.70 -5.71 6.96
C GLU A 41 11.73 -4.53 7.04
N GLY A 42 11.74 -3.79 8.15
CA GLY A 42 10.91 -2.60 8.33
C GLY A 42 11.29 -1.49 7.35
N THR A 43 12.59 -1.19 7.22
CA THR A 43 13.07 -0.18 6.26
C THR A 43 12.83 -0.62 4.82
N ALA A 44 13.03 -1.90 4.49
CA ALA A 44 12.73 -2.44 3.17
C ALA A 44 11.24 -2.33 2.81
N LEU A 45 10.35 -2.64 3.77
CA LEU A 45 8.91 -2.54 3.58
C LEU A 45 8.48 -1.09 3.34
N LEU A 46 8.95 -0.15 4.18
CA LEU A 46 8.66 1.27 4.04
C LEU A 46 9.16 1.80 2.69
N ARG A 47 10.41 1.50 2.30
CA ARG A 47 10.99 1.93 1.02
C ARG A 47 10.17 1.44 -0.18
N ARG A 48 9.67 0.20 -0.13
CA ARG A 48 8.82 -0.35 -1.19
C ARG A 48 7.50 0.41 -1.32
N LEU A 49 6.85 0.71 -0.20
CA LEU A 49 5.56 1.39 -0.20
C LEU A 49 5.67 2.87 -0.59
N THR A 50 6.75 3.55 -0.19
CA THR A 50 7.06 4.92 -0.64
C THR A 50 7.32 4.96 -2.14
N ARG A 51 8.06 3.99 -2.70
CA ARG A 51 8.31 3.90 -4.15
C ARG A 51 7.03 3.72 -4.96
N ILE A 52 6.09 2.91 -4.45
CA ILE A 52 4.79 2.75 -5.10
C ILE A 52 3.95 4.02 -4.94
N GLY A 53 4.22 4.85 -3.93
CA GLY A 53 3.54 6.11 -3.63
C GLY A 53 2.25 5.92 -2.82
N ILE A 54 2.21 4.88 -1.99
CA ILE A 54 1.08 4.60 -1.08
C ILE A 54 1.22 5.38 0.24
N LEU A 55 2.46 5.55 0.72
CA LEU A 55 2.77 6.38 1.89
C LEU A 55 3.43 7.67 1.44
N GLY A 56 3.08 8.76 2.12
CA GLY A 56 3.78 10.04 2.01
C GLY A 56 5.12 10.05 2.76
N GLU A 57 5.94 11.07 2.53
CA GLU A 57 7.24 11.22 3.19
C GLU A 57 7.12 11.42 4.71
N SER A 58 6.01 12.02 5.18
CA SER A 58 5.69 12.20 6.59
C SER A 58 5.15 10.93 7.28
N GLU A 59 4.73 9.92 6.51
CA GLU A 59 4.06 8.72 7.02
C GLU A 59 5.02 7.52 7.16
N GLN A 60 6.34 7.72 7.20
CA GLN A 60 7.33 6.63 7.21
C GLN A 60 7.48 5.90 8.57
N LYS A 61 6.37 5.53 9.21
CA LYS A 61 6.34 4.66 10.40
C LYS A 61 5.57 3.38 10.11
N LEU A 62 5.95 2.29 10.78
CA LEU A 62 5.26 1.00 10.64
C LEU A 62 3.78 1.10 11.02
N ASP A 63 3.42 1.97 11.97
CA ASP A 63 2.04 2.15 12.46
C ASP A 63 1.08 2.61 11.34
N TYR A 64 1.55 3.46 10.43
CA TYR A 64 0.76 3.93 9.30
C TYR A 64 0.40 2.81 8.33
N ILE A 65 1.19 1.73 8.28
CA ILE A 65 0.90 0.56 7.42
C ILE A 65 -0.39 -0.14 7.88
N LEU A 66 -0.70 -0.12 9.18
CA LEU A 66 -1.94 -0.71 9.70
C LEU A 66 -3.17 0.07 9.25
N GLY A 67 -3.06 1.40 9.14
CA GLY A 67 -4.14 2.30 8.72
C GLY A 67 -4.42 2.34 7.21
N LEU A 68 -3.66 1.61 6.38
CA LEU A 68 -3.82 1.66 4.92
C LEU A 68 -5.18 1.14 4.44
N THR A 69 -5.88 1.91 3.61
CA THR A 69 -7.12 1.49 2.97
C THR A 69 -6.87 0.84 1.62
N VAL A 70 -7.85 0.08 1.12
CA VAL A 70 -7.81 -0.53 -0.23
C VAL A 70 -7.81 0.55 -1.32
N GLU A 71 -8.48 1.67 -1.07
CA GLU A 71 -8.56 2.84 -1.94
C GLU A 71 -7.17 3.39 -2.29
N LYS A 72 -6.28 3.58 -1.30
CA LYS A 72 -4.90 4.05 -1.55
C LYS A 72 -4.14 3.16 -2.55
N PHE A 73 -4.46 1.86 -2.63
CA PHE A 73 -3.86 0.97 -3.63
C PHE A 73 -4.51 1.09 -5.00
N LEU A 74 -5.84 1.26 -5.04
CA LEU A 74 -6.57 1.47 -6.29
C LEU A 74 -6.18 2.80 -6.94
N ASP A 75 -5.94 3.86 -6.15
CA ASP A 75 -5.44 5.15 -6.61
C ASP A 75 -4.10 5.07 -7.34
N ARG A 76 -3.26 4.08 -6.98
CA ARG A 76 -1.93 3.88 -7.59
C ARG A 76 -1.97 2.94 -8.79
N ARG A 77 -3.15 2.45 -9.19
CA ARG A 77 -3.32 1.67 -10.42
C ARG A 77 -3.10 2.57 -11.63
N LEU A 78 -2.45 2.03 -12.66
CA LEU A 78 -2.14 2.79 -13.87
C LEU A 78 -3.38 3.41 -14.51
N GLN A 79 -4.49 2.68 -14.57
CA GLN A 79 -5.78 3.16 -15.07
C GLN A 79 -6.22 4.46 -14.38
N THR A 80 -6.22 4.47 -13.05
CA THR A 80 -6.57 5.64 -12.22
C THR A 80 -5.55 6.76 -12.35
N ARG A 81 -4.26 6.45 -12.49
CA ARG A 81 -3.21 7.45 -12.75
C ARG A 81 -3.35 8.11 -14.11
N VAL A 82 -3.65 7.36 -15.17
CA VAL A 82 -3.84 7.87 -16.54
C VAL A 82 -5.07 8.79 -16.58
N PHE A 83 -6.15 8.40 -15.91
CA PHE A 83 -7.33 9.24 -15.74
C PHE A 83 -7.02 10.52 -14.96
N GLN A 84 -6.31 10.43 -13.83
CA GLN A 84 -5.87 11.59 -13.04
C GLN A 84 -4.92 12.53 -13.81
N SER A 85 -4.10 11.99 -14.71
CA SER A 85 -3.22 12.77 -15.58
C SER A 85 -3.95 13.43 -16.77
N GLY A 86 -5.26 13.25 -16.90
CA GLY A 86 -6.06 13.83 -17.99
C GLY A 86 -5.79 13.23 -19.37
N LEU A 87 -5.06 12.12 -19.44
CA LEU A 87 -4.76 11.41 -20.70
C LEU A 87 -5.94 10.57 -21.20
N ALA A 88 -6.92 10.30 -20.33
CA ALA A 88 -8.16 9.61 -20.66
C ALA A 88 -9.37 10.44 -20.17
N LEU A 89 -10.46 10.40 -20.94
CA LEU A 89 -11.71 11.09 -20.62
C LEU A 89 -12.53 10.40 -19.52
N SER A 90 -12.28 9.10 -19.28
CA SER A 90 -13.01 8.29 -18.31
C SER A 90 -12.09 7.25 -17.65
N ILE A 91 -12.54 6.75 -16.49
CA ILE A 91 -11.90 5.67 -15.74
C ILE A 91 -12.16 4.30 -16.38
#